data_AF-E4NFS4-F1
#
_entry.id   AF-E4NFS4-F1
#
_cell.length_a   1.000
_cell.length_b   1.000
_cell.length_c   1.000
_cell.angle_alpha   90.00
_cell.angle_beta   90.00
_cell.angle_gamma   90.00
#
_symmetry.space_group_name_H-M   'P 1'
#
loop_
_entity.id
_entity.type
_entity.pdbx_description
1 polymer ?
#
loop_
_entity_poly.entity_id
_entity_poly.type
_entity_poly.pdbx_seq_one_letter_code
_entity_poly.pdbx_strand_id
1 'polypeptide(L)' 'MRYTVSASALLAIIVLVRLRRRTQARSRLDETVTVVSAVTLGVLIAATPLGTVISGIVASFAAATR' A
#
# COMPACT_ATOMS: atom_id res chain seq x y z
N MET A 1 -5.87 -26.65 11.08
CA MET A 1 -6.25 -25.59 10.12
C MET A 1 -4.99 -24.95 9.58
N ARG A 2 -4.72 -25.05 8.28
CA ARG A 2 -3.54 -24.43 7.65
C ARG A 2 -3.96 -23.03 7.19
N TYR A 3 -3.57 -22.00 7.94
CA TYR A 3 -3.82 -20.61 7.55
C TYR A 3 -2.78 -20.22 6.49
N THR A 4 -3.21 -20.04 5.25
CA THR A 4 -2.39 -19.45 4.18
C THR A 4 -2.69 -17.96 4.12
N VAL A 5 -1.68 -17.12 4.35
CA VAL A 5 -1.81 -15.66 4.25
C VAL A 5 -1.10 -15.23 2.97
N SER A 6 -1.81 -14.50 2.11
CA SER A 6 -1.20 -13.93 0.91
C SER A 6 -0.13 -12.90 1.28
N ALA A 7 0.99 -12.90 0.55
CA ALA A 7 2.05 -11.91 0.73
C ALA A 7 1.53 -10.46 0.61
N SER A 8 0.56 -10.23 -0.28
CA SER A 8 -0.09 -8.93 -0.47
C SER A 8 -0.85 -8.48 0.79
N ALA A 9 -1.55 -9.41 1.44
CA ALA A 9 -2.29 -9.13 2.68
C ALA A 9 -1.34 -8.83 3.84
N LEU A 10 -0.23 -9.57 3.95
CA LEU A 10 0.82 -9.29 4.92
C LEU A 10 1.45 -7.91 4.72
N LEU A 11 1.80 -7.56 3.48
CA LEU A 11 2.34 -6.24 3.16
C LEU A 11 1.35 -5.11 3.47
N ALA A 12 0.06 -5.30 3.19
CA ALA A 12 -0.99 -4.35 3.55
C ALA A 12 -1.03 -4.09 5.06
N ILE A 13 -0.96 -5.15 5.87
CA ILE A 13 -0.93 -5.02 7.34
C ILE A 13 0.34 -4.29 7.79
N ILE A 14 1.50 -4.63 7.24
CA ILE A 14 2.78 -3.97 7.58
C ILE A 14 2.70 -2.46 7.30
N VAL A 15 2.22 -2.08 6.11
CA VAL A 15 2.06 -0.67 5.72
C VAL A 15 1.06 0.03 6.65
N LEU A 16 -0.09 -0.58 6.94
CA LEU A 16 -1.11 0.00 7.82
C LEU A 16 -0.60 0.20 9.25
N VAL A 17 0.13 -0.77 9.80
CA VAL A 17 0.79 -0.66 11.12
C VAL A 17 1.88 0.42 11.08
N ARG A 18 2.66 0.52 10.01
CA ARG A 18 3.71 1.54 9.83
C ARG A 18 3.13 2.95 9.79
N LEU A 19 1.98 3.14 9.13
CA LEU A 19 1.27 4.42 9.03
C LEU A 19 0.62 4.85 10.35
N ARG A 20 0.17 3.89 11.17
CA ARG A 20 -0.40 4.19 12.50
C ARG A 20 0.62 4.58 13.57
N ARG A 21 1.92 4.34 13.33
CA ARG A 21 2.96 4.77 14.27
C ARG A 21 3.11 6.30 14.20
N ARG A 22 3.19 6.96 15.36
CA ARG A 22 3.46 8.41 15.44
C ARG A 22 4.67 8.76 14.58
N THR A 23 4.58 9.86 13.85
CA THR A 23 5.67 10.50 13.11
C THR A 23 6.75 10.96 14.09
N GLN A 24 7.68 10.06 14.39
CA GLN A 24 8.96 10.36 15.04
C GLN A 24 9.96 10.81 13.95
N ALA A 25 11.07 11.44 14.35
CA ALA A 25 12.20 11.68 13.45
C ALA A 25 12.62 10.35 12.82
N ARG A 26 12.21 10.13 11.57
CA ARG A 26 12.33 8.84 10.93
C ARG A 26 13.74 8.71 10.40
N SER A 27 14.43 7.63 10.76
CA SER A 27 15.68 7.27 10.10
C SER A 27 15.41 7.08 8.60
N ARG A 28 16.31 7.54 7.73
CA ARG A 28 16.16 7.42 6.27
C ARG A 28 15.90 5.98 5.81
N LEU A 29 16.51 5.00 6.48
CA LEU A 29 16.28 3.58 6.20
C LEU A 29 14.81 3.19 6.42
N ASP A 30 14.21 3.72 7.47
CA ASP A 30 12.86 3.40 7.90
C ASP A 30 11.80 4.03 6.97
N GLU A 31 12.14 5.18 6.39
CA GLU A 31 11.41 5.83 5.32
C GLU A 31 11.49 5.01 4.03
N THR A 32 12.69 4.65 3.57
CA THR A 32 12.90 3.84 2.36
C THR A 32 12.16 2.51 2.44
N VAL A 33 12.22 1.80 3.57
CA VAL A 33 11.49 0.52 3.75
C VAL A 33 9.98 0.72 3.63
N THR A 34 9.46 1.84 4.13
CA THR A 34 8.02 2.15 4.05
C THR A 34 7.61 2.46 2.61
N VAL A 35 8.42 3.24 1.88
CA VAL A 35 8.16 3.56 0.47
C VAL A 35 8.22 2.30 -0.39
N VAL A 36 9.27 1.49 -0.26
CA VAL A 36 9.45 0.26 -1.06
C VAL A 36 8.31 -0.73 -0.79
N SER A 37 7.91 -0.91 0.47
CA SER A 37 6.79 -1.80 0.81
C SER A 37 5.45 -1.29 0.28
N ALA A 38 5.19 0.02 0.33
CA ALA A 38 3.98 0.62 -0.24
C ALA A 38 3.93 0.48 -1.77
N VAL A 39 5.05 0.71 -2.47
CA VAL A 39 5.14 0.52 -3.93
C VAL A 39 4.91 -0.93 -4.30
N THR A 40 5.58 -1.86 -3.60
CA THR A 40 5.42 -3.30 -3.85
C THR A 40 3.97 -3.74 -3.65
N LEU A 41 3.32 -3.25 -2.59
CA LEU A 41 1.91 -3.51 -2.33
C LEU A 41 1.02 -2.98 -3.46
N GLY A 42 1.27 -1.76 -3.94
CA GLY A 42 0.54 -1.18 -5.07
C GLY A 42 0.66 -2.02 -6.33
N VAL A 43 1.87 -2.47 -6.68
CA VAL A 43 2.13 -3.34 -7.84
C VAL A 43 1.39 -4.67 -7.72
N LEU A 44 1.43 -5.31 -6.54
CA LEU A 44 0.75 -6.58 -6.30
C LEU A 44 -0.77 -6.46 -6.36
N ILE A 45 -1.32 -5.34 -5.90
CA ILE A 45 -2.77 -5.11 -5.88
C ILE A 45 -3.28 -4.65 -7.26
N ALA A 46 -2.47 -4.01 -8.10
CA ALA A 46 -2.88 -3.42 -9.37
C ALA A 46 -3.64 -4.40 -10.29
N ALA A 47 -3.20 -5.66 -10.37
CA ALA A 47 -3.82 -6.70 -11.20
C ALA A 47 -5.00 -7.42 -10.50
N THR A 48 -5.47 -6.94 -9.35
CA THR A 48 -6.60 -7.52 -8.63
C THR A 48 -7.89 -6.74 -8.90
N PRO A 49 -9.09 -7.35 -8.77
CA PRO A 49 -10.36 -6.64 -8.92
C PRO A 49 -10.46 -5.38 -8.05
N LEU A 50 -9.92 -5.45 -6.82
CA LEU A 50 -9.85 -4.33 -5.89
C LEU A 50 -8.90 -3.23 -6.39
N GLY A 51 -7.76 -3.59 -6.98
CA GLY A 51 -6.83 -2.64 -7.59
C GLY A 51 -7.42 -1.88 -8.78
N THR A 52 -8.20 -2.56 -9.61
CA THR A 52 -8.93 -1.91 -10.71
C THR A 52 -9.92 -0.88 -10.19
N VAL A 53 -10.69 -1.20 -9.15
CA VAL A 53 -11.64 -0.27 -8.53
C VAL A 53 -10.93 0.97 -7.97
N ILE A 54 -9.85 0.77 -7.20
CA ILE A 54 -9.06 1.88 -6.64
C ILE A 54 -8.51 2.76 -7.78
N SER A 55 -7.97 2.15 -8.83
CA SER A 55 -7.40 2.89 -9.96
C SER A 55 -8.46 3.72 -10.70
N GLY A 56 -9.67 3.19 -10.84
CA GLY A 56 -10.80 3.95 -11.42
C GLY A 56 -11.20 5.17 -10.58
N ILE A 57 -11.19 5.03 -9.25
CA ILE A 57 -11.43 6.16 -8.34
C ILE A 57 -10.31 7.20 -8.45
N VAL A 58 -9.04 6.78 -8.45
CA VAL A 58 -7.91 7.72 -8.60
C VAL A 58 -7.97 8.46 -9.95
N ALA A 59 -8.33 7.75 -11.03
CA ALA A 59 -8.47 8.34 -12.35
C ALA A 59 -9.61 9.38 -12.40
N SER A 60 -10.73 9.16 -11.70
CA SER A 60 -11.83 10.14 -11.67
C SER A 60 -11.44 11.42 -10.95
N PHE A 61 -10.71 11.33 -9.83
CA PHE A 61 -10.16 12.51 -9.15
C PHE A 61 -9.11 13.24 -10.00
N ALA A 62 -8.23 12.50 -10.68
CA ALA A 62 -7.23 13.08 -11.58
C ALA A 62 -7.88 13.85 -12.74
N ALA A 63 -8.96 13.29 -13.32
CA ALA A 63 -9.73 13.96 -14.37
C ALA A 63 -10.47 15.20 -13.85
N ALA A 64 -10.97 15.18 -12.60
CA ALA A 64 -11.67 16.32 -12.00
C ALA A 64 -10.75 17.50 -11.65
N THR A 65 -9.43 17.30 -11.59
CA THR A 65 -8.45 18.33 -11.25
C THR A 65 -7.86 19.03 -12.49
N ARG A 66 -8.26 18.61 -13.70
CA ARG A 66 -7.78 19.13 -14.98
C ARG A 66 -8.82 20.05 -15.62
#